data_AF-A0A1V2QII0-F1
#
_entry.id   AF-A0A1V2QII0-F1
#
_cell.length_a   1.000
_cell.length_b   1.000
_cell.length_c   1.000
_cell.angle_alpha   90.00
_cell.angle_beta   90.00
_cell.angle_gamma   90.00
#
_symmetry.space_group_name_H-M   'P 1'
#
loop_
_entity.id
_entity.type
_entity.pdbx_description
1 polymer ?
#
loop_
_entity_poly.entity_id
_entity_poly.type
_entity_poly.pdbx_seq_one_letter_code
_entity_poly.pdbx_strand_id
1 'polypeptide(L)'
;MEREQEGTYLVFLPGLHGNPGGMVKVTSLGSTPNACSPVVWMPWRNPDTGKGFLVVRVACATLRGVPVDAAFTLSYSVDLGSTADVRIPGAYLWASESDAAEYTPMKDYQYNSTHALNTVTRTATGKYTVHLPGLVRPGGNPQVSAYNFTATCGVTGWRPVEHEHQVEVVCRGAQGDPVDAQFAFLFRQ
;
A
#
# COMPACT_ATOMS: atom_id res chain seq x y z
N MET A 1 18.97 -0.13 -7.40
CA MET A 1 18.03 -1.26 -7.53
C MET A 1 18.81 -2.41 -8.12
N GLU A 2 18.54 -3.62 -7.66
CA GLU A 2 19.18 -4.84 -8.13
C GLU A 2 18.09 -5.84 -8.51
N ARG A 3 18.34 -6.65 -9.53
CA ARG A 3 17.47 -7.78 -9.90
C ARG A 3 17.93 -8.98 -9.09
N GLU A 4 17.02 -9.55 -8.30
CA GLU A 4 17.29 -10.75 -7.49
C GLU A 4 17.07 -12.01 -8.34
N GLN A 5 15.94 -12.08 -9.03
CA GLN A 5 15.56 -13.14 -9.96
C GLN A 5 14.52 -12.60 -10.96
N GLU A 6 14.02 -13.43 -11.87
CA GLU A 6 12.98 -13.01 -12.82
C GLU A 6 11.75 -12.45 -12.11
N GLY A 7 11.39 -11.23 -12.46
CA GLY A 7 10.28 -10.50 -11.86
C GLY A 7 10.51 -10.04 -10.43
N THR A 8 11.66 -10.27 -9.80
CA THR A 8 11.92 -9.85 -8.41
C THR A 8 13.09 -8.88 -8.33
N TYR A 9 12.86 -7.77 -7.64
CA TYR A 9 13.81 -6.66 -7.51
C TYR A 9 13.98 -6.24 -6.06
N LEU A 10 15.22 -5.88 -5.70
CA LEU A 10 15.55 -5.19 -4.44
C LEU A 10 15.81 -3.71 -4.74
N VAL A 11 15.00 -2.84 -4.14
CA VAL A 11 15.14 -1.38 -4.22
C VAL A 11 15.70 -0.87 -2.90
N PHE A 12 16.88 -0.25 -2.96
CA PHE A 12 17.57 0.28 -1.80
C PHE A 12 17.31 1.79 -1.70
N LEU A 13 16.61 2.22 -0.65
CA LEU A 13 16.35 3.62 -0.36
C LEU A 13 17.35 4.11 0.71
N PRO A 14 18.38 4.87 0.34
CA PRO A 14 19.41 5.32 1.28
C PRO A 14 18.85 6.32 2.29
N GLY A 15 19.41 6.33 3.50
CA GLY A 15 19.03 7.30 4.54
C GLY A 15 17.74 7.00 5.29
N LEU A 16 17.02 5.92 4.94
CA LEU A 16 15.73 5.55 5.54
C LEU A 16 15.77 4.33 6.49
N HIS A 17 16.96 3.88 6.86
CA HIS A 17 17.17 2.67 7.67
C HIS A 17 16.62 2.68 9.11
N GLY A 18 16.19 3.83 9.62
CA GLY A 18 15.67 3.97 10.99
C GLY A 18 14.15 3.84 11.10
N ASN A 19 13.43 3.76 9.97
CA ASN A 19 11.97 3.80 9.96
C ASN A 19 11.41 2.56 9.24
N PRO A 20 11.10 1.47 9.96
CA PRO A 20 10.46 0.30 9.34
C PRO A 20 9.01 0.58 8.94
N GLY A 21 8.40 1.64 9.49
CA GLY A 21 7.02 2.00 9.24
C GLY A 21 6.80 2.72 7.91
N GLY A 22 5.68 3.44 7.82
CA GLY A 22 5.27 4.12 6.59
C GLY A 22 4.61 3.17 5.60
N MET A 23 4.48 3.63 4.36
CA MET A 23 3.82 2.87 3.30
C MET A 23 4.61 2.95 1.99
N VAL A 24 4.83 1.79 1.39
CA VAL A 24 5.36 1.66 0.03
C VAL A 24 4.21 1.37 -0.92
N LYS A 25 4.15 2.16 -2.00
CA LYS A 25 3.30 1.89 -3.15
C LYS A 25 4.17 1.58 -4.37
N VAL A 26 3.82 0.51 -5.07
CA VAL A 26 4.40 0.16 -6.37
C VAL A 26 3.31 0.30 -7.42
N THR A 27 3.64 0.90 -8.56
CA THR A 27 2.74 0.97 -9.71
C THR A 27 3.46 0.42 -10.93
N SER A 28 2.85 -0.54 -11.61
CA SER A 28 3.41 -1.11 -12.85
C SER A 28 3.48 -0.06 -13.95
N LEU A 29 4.55 -0.10 -14.74
CA LEU A 29 4.81 0.84 -15.83
C LEU A 29 5.02 0.07 -17.14
N GLY A 30 4.37 0.50 -18.21
CA GLY A 30 4.53 -0.07 -19.55
C GLY A 30 3.20 -0.32 -20.26
N SER A 31 3.28 -0.79 -21.50
CA SER A 31 2.13 -1.12 -22.34
C SER A 31 1.67 -2.58 -22.19
N THR A 32 2.49 -3.44 -21.59
CA THR A 32 2.13 -4.82 -21.27
C THR A 32 1.45 -4.88 -19.90
N PRO A 33 0.28 -5.51 -19.77
CA PRO A 33 -0.43 -5.60 -18.50
C PRO A 33 0.27 -6.59 -17.56
N ASN A 34 1.21 -6.06 -16.78
CA ASN A 34 1.88 -6.76 -15.69
C ASN A 34 1.43 -6.15 -14.35
N ALA A 35 1.38 -6.96 -13.30
CA ALA A 35 1.13 -6.54 -11.94
C ALA A 35 2.45 -6.55 -11.16
N CYS A 36 2.80 -5.42 -10.55
CA CYS A 36 3.95 -5.28 -9.67
C CYS A 36 3.47 -4.80 -8.32
N SER A 37 3.89 -5.47 -7.26
CA SER A 37 3.51 -5.15 -5.88
C SER A 37 4.72 -5.17 -4.96
N PRO A 38 4.71 -4.36 -3.88
CA PRO A 38 5.67 -4.56 -2.81
C PRO A 38 5.37 -5.89 -2.11
N VAL A 39 6.43 -6.63 -1.81
CA VAL A 39 6.37 -7.92 -1.10
C VAL A 39 6.77 -7.74 0.37
N VAL A 40 7.74 -6.87 0.61
CA VAL A 40 8.21 -6.45 1.94
C VAL A 40 9.00 -5.16 1.81
N TRP A 41 8.97 -4.33 2.84
CA TRP A 41 10.00 -3.32 3.07
C TRP A 41 10.54 -3.44 4.48
N MET A 42 11.85 -3.32 4.63
CA MET A 42 12.51 -3.50 5.92
C MET A 42 13.82 -2.72 6.01
N PRO A 43 14.21 -2.25 7.20
CA PRO A 43 15.51 -1.65 7.41
C PRO A 43 16.59 -2.71 7.18
N TRP A 44 17.67 -2.30 6.51
CA TRP A 44 18.82 -3.16 6.26
C TRP A 44 20.11 -2.35 6.35
N ARG A 45 21.17 -2.99 6.85
CA ARG A 45 22.50 -2.39 6.92
C ARG A 45 23.46 -3.22 6.11
N ASN A 46 24.16 -2.57 5.20
CA ASN A 46 25.22 -3.22 4.42
C ASN A 46 26.39 -3.58 5.36
N PRO A 47 26.78 -4.85 5.45
CA PRO A 47 27.80 -5.30 6.40
C PRO A 47 29.20 -4.78 6.04
N ASP A 48 29.50 -4.60 4.76
CA ASP A 48 30.83 -4.19 4.30
C ASP A 48 31.07 -2.69 4.42
N THR A 49 30.03 -1.89 4.16
CA THR A 49 30.12 -0.41 4.12
C THR A 49 29.49 0.27 5.33
N GLY A 50 28.74 -0.46 6.16
CA GLY A 50 27.99 0.07 7.29
C GLY A 50 26.79 0.95 6.91
N LYS A 51 26.56 1.21 5.61
CA LYS A 51 25.47 2.09 5.13
C LYS A 51 24.10 1.46 5.39
N GLY A 52 23.17 2.26 5.90
CA GLY A 52 21.80 1.86 6.16
C GLY A 52 20.86 2.21 4.99
N PHE A 53 19.94 1.30 4.69
CA PHE A 53 18.89 1.44 3.69
C PHE A 53 17.53 1.02 4.27
N LEU A 54 16.46 1.56 3.70
CA LEU A 54 15.19 0.82 3.66
C LEU A 54 15.20 0.00 2.36
N VAL A 55 15.12 -1.31 2.48
CA VAL A 55 15.10 -2.21 1.32
C VAL A 55 13.66 -2.62 1.05
N VAL A 56 13.20 -2.37 -0.17
CA VAL A 56 11.90 -2.83 -0.66
C VAL A 56 12.11 -3.98 -1.64
N ARG A 57 11.49 -5.12 -1.38
CA ARG A 57 11.37 -6.18 -2.37
C ARG A 57 10.10 -5.97 -3.19
N VAL A 58 10.26 -5.92 -4.50
CA VAL A 58 9.17 -5.78 -5.47
C VAL A 58 9.08 -7.06 -6.28
N ALA A 59 7.88 -7.60 -6.43
CA ALA A 59 7.60 -8.72 -7.32
C ALA A 59 6.67 -8.26 -8.45
N CYS A 60 7.02 -8.63 -9.67
CA CYS A 60 6.30 -8.39 -10.91
C CYS A 60 5.93 -9.72 -11.55
N ALA A 61 4.67 -9.82 -11.95
CA ALA A 61 4.14 -10.98 -12.65
C ALA A 61 3.20 -10.53 -13.77
N THR A 62 3.01 -11.40 -14.77
CA THR A 62 1.87 -11.31 -15.69
C THR A 62 0.56 -11.37 -14.89
N LEU A 63 -0.56 -10.94 -15.47
CA LEU A 63 -1.88 -11.09 -14.81
C LEU A 63 -2.25 -12.54 -14.48
N ARG A 64 -1.56 -13.53 -15.08
CA ARG A 64 -1.74 -14.96 -14.77
C ARG A 64 -0.83 -15.47 -13.65
N GLY A 65 -0.07 -14.59 -13.00
CA GLY A 65 0.81 -14.93 -11.89
C GLY A 65 2.17 -15.51 -12.29
N VAL A 66 2.50 -15.51 -13.58
CA VAL A 66 3.85 -15.92 -14.04
C VAL A 66 4.83 -14.77 -13.80
N PRO A 67 5.93 -14.98 -13.05
CA PRO A 67 6.95 -13.95 -12.85
C PRO A 67 7.47 -13.39 -14.18
N VAL A 68 7.66 -12.07 -14.25
CA VAL A 68 8.16 -11.41 -15.46
C VAL A 68 8.93 -10.16 -15.10
N ASP A 69 10.03 -9.92 -15.80
CA ASP A 69 10.75 -8.66 -15.68
C ASP A 69 9.91 -7.52 -16.30
N ALA A 70 9.56 -6.53 -15.47
CA ALA A 70 8.69 -5.42 -15.85
C ALA A 70 9.14 -4.12 -15.21
N ALA A 71 8.90 -3.00 -15.90
CA ALA A 71 9.15 -1.68 -15.33
C ALA A 71 8.07 -1.32 -14.31
N PHE A 72 8.45 -0.54 -13.29
CA PHE A 72 7.56 -0.05 -12.25
C PHE A 72 8.04 1.28 -11.69
N THR A 73 7.13 2.02 -11.05
CA THR A 73 7.46 3.14 -10.18
C THR A 73 7.23 2.74 -8.73
N LEU A 74 8.03 3.31 -7.83
CA LEU A 74 7.95 3.09 -6.39
C LEU A 74 7.89 4.42 -5.69
N SER A 75 6.94 4.57 -4.76
CA SER A 75 6.88 5.70 -3.83
C SER A 75 6.84 5.18 -2.40
N TYR A 76 7.64 5.80 -1.53
CA TYR A 76 7.60 5.58 -0.09
C TYR A 76 7.08 6.85 0.59
N SER A 77 6.23 6.71 1.59
CA SER A 77 5.66 7.83 2.34
C SER A 77 5.63 7.55 3.84
N VAL A 78 6.08 8.54 4.60
CA VAL A 78 5.92 8.65 6.06
C VAL A 78 5.15 9.94 6.31
N ASP A 79 4.15 9.89 7.19
CA ASP A 79 3.30 11.02 7.57
C ASP A 79 2.75 11.85 6.38
N LEU A 80 2.56 11.19 5.23
CA LEU A 80 2.15 11.79 3.95
C LEU A 80 3.11 12.87 3.40
N GLY A 81 4.34 12.94 3.92
CA GLY A 81 5.28 14.02 3.64
C GLY A 81 4.98 15.31 4.41
N SER A 82 4.17 15.24 5.48
CA SER A 82 3.93 16.36 6.38
C SER A 82 5.22 16.79 7.08
N THR A 83 5.35 18.08 7.34
CA THR A 83 6.43 18.69 8.14
C THR A 83 5.85 19.35 9.39
N ALA A 84 6.70 19.97 10.21
CA ALA A 84 6.24 20.74 11.36
C ALA A 84 5.30 21.90 10.96
N ASP A 85 5.54 22.52 9.81
CA ASP A 85 4.83 23.71 9.33
C ASP A 85 3.69 23.40 8.34
N VAL A 86 3.73 22.21 7.73
CA VAL A 86 2.75 21.80 6.70
C VAL A 86 2.20 20.42 7.05
N ARG A 87 0.91 20.38 7.42
CA ARG A 87 0.18 19.12 7.61
C ARG A 87 -0.66 18.81 6.38
N ILE A 88 -0.38 17.68 5.75
CA ILE A 88 -1.19 17.17 4.63
C ILE A 88 -2.37 16.38 5.20
N PRO A 89 -3.62 16.81 4.98
CA PRO A 89 -4.77 16.03 5.40
C PRO A 89 -4.87 14.73 4.59
N GLY A 90 -5.03 13.62 5.31
CA GLY A 90 -5.11 12.31 4.69
C GLY A 90 -4.77 11.17 5.65
N ALA A 91 -4.63 9.98 5.07
CA ALA A 91 -4.28 8.76 5.78
C ALA A 91 -3.56 7.76 4.86
N TYR A 92 -2.84 6.82 5.45
CA TYR A 92 -2.43 5.59 4.77
C TYR A 92 -2.57 4.42 5.73
N LEU A 93 -2.69 3.21 5.16
CA LEU A 93 -2.61 1.97 5.91
C LEU A 93 -2.10 0.82 5.05
N TRP A 94 -1.56 -0.21 5.69
CA TRP A 94 -1.39 -1.54 5.12
C TRP A 94 -2.45 -2.48 5.70
N ALA A 95 -3.33 -2.97 4.85
CA ALA A 95 -4.35 -3.95 5.20
C ALA A 95 -3.74 -5.37 5.13
N SER A 96 -3.29 -5.89 6.27
CA SER A 96 -2.57 -7.18 6.38
C SER A 96 -3.47 -8.39 6.61
N GLU A 97 -4.66 -8.20 7.18
CA GLU A 97 -5.60 -9.29 7.50
C GLU A 97 -6.69 -9.35 6.43
N SER A 98 -6.53 -10.22 5.42
CA SER A 98 -7.39 -10.22 4.24
C SER A 98 -8.77 -10.84 4.44
N ASP A 99 -8.93 -11.72 5.43
CA ASP A 99 -10.17 -12.48 5.72
C ASP A 99 -10.82 -12.10 7.06
N ALA A 100 -10.16 -11.28 7.88
CA ALA A 100 -10.72 -10.75 9.12
C ALA A 100 -11.94 -9.85 8.85
N ALA A 101 -13.01 -10.04 9.64
CA ALA A 101 -14.26 -9.29 9.48
C ALA A 101 -14.06 -7.79 9.74
N GLU A 102 -13.30 -7.43 10.77
CA GLU A 102 -12.92 -6.06 11.11
C GLU A 102 -11.62 -6.07 11.91
N TYR A 103 -10.73 -5.10 11.66
CA TYR A 103 -9.49 -4.95 12.41
C TYR A 103 -8.87 -3.56 12.27
N THR A 104 -7.94 -3.27 13.18
CA THR A 104 -7.06 -2.09 13.16
C THR A 104 -5.69 -2.51 12.62
N PRO A 105 -5.20 -1.94 11.51
CA PRO A 105 -3.85 -2.19 11.02
C PRO A 105 -2.75 -1.92 12.05
N MET A 106 -1.58 -2.51 11.89
CA MET A 106 -0.45 -2.24 12.79
C MET A 106 -0.06 -0.77 12.76
N LYS A 107 0.19 -0.18 13.94
CA LYS A 107 0.46 1.25 14.11
C LYS A 107 1.61 1.76 13.24
N ASP A 108 2.66 0.97 13.07
CA ASP A 108 3.84 1.36 12.27
C ASP A 108 3.52 1.47 10.77
N TYR A 109 2.47 0.80 10.30
CA TYR A 109 2.05 0.76 8.91
C TYR A 109 0.73 1.51 8.66
N GLN A 110 0.34 2.40 9.57
CA GLN A 110 -0.78 3.30 9.35
C GLN A 110 -0.50 4.71 9.88
N TYR A 111 -1.20 5.67 9.28
CA TYR A 111 -1.18 7.06 9.69
C TYR A 111 -2.52 7.69 9.39
N ASN A 112 -2.95 8.60 10.26
CA ASN A 112 -4.04 9.51 10.00
C ASN A 112 -3.64 10.91 10.48
N SER A 113 -3.81 11.89 9.61
CA SER A 113 -3.54 13.30 9.92
C SER A 113 -4.40 13.87 11.06
N THR A 114 -5.45 13.17 11.50
CA THR A 114 -6.27 13.52 12.68
C THR A 114 -5.78 12.84 13.96
N HIS A 115 -4.74 12.01 13.88
CA HIS A 115 -4.22 11.17 14.96
C HIS A 115 -5.17 10.05 15.43
N ALA A 116 -6.29 9.83 14.75
CA ALA A 116 -7.12 8.65 14.94
C ALA A 116 -6.46 7.39 14.34
N LEU A 117 -6.91 6.21 14.78
CA LEU A 117 -6.56 4.95 14.12
C LEU A 117 -7.53 4.70 12.97
N ASN A 118 -7.00 4.26 11.84
CA ASN A 118 -7.78 3.75 10.73
C ASN A 118 -8.19 2.30 11.01
N THR A 119 -9.32 1.87 10.47
CA THR A 119 -9.76 0.46 10.53
C THR A 119 -10.17 -0.04 9.15
N VAL A 120 -10.25 -1.36 9.02
CA VAL A 120 -10.69 -2.04 7.81
C VAL A 120 -11.77 -3.04 8.18
N THR A 121 -12.90 -2.96 7.47
CA THR A 121 -14.03 -3.90 7.58
C THR A 121 -14.14 -4.70 6.29
N ARG A 122 -14.14 -6.02 6.36
CA ARG A 122 -14.42 -6.90 5.23
C ARG A 122 -15.92 -7.11 5.09
N THR A 123 -16.51 -6.57 4.02
CA THR A 123 -17.97 -6.60 3.80
C THR A 123 -18.42 -7.82 2.99
N ALA A 124 -17.53 -8.40 2.18
CA ALA A 124 -17.69 -9.68 1.49
C ALA A 124 -16.32 -10.17 1.00
N THR A 125 -16.25 -11.37 0.41
CA THR A 125 -15.01 -11.82 -0.26
C THR A 125 -14.52 -10.80 -1.28
N GLY A 126 -13.27 -10.37 -1.12
CA GLY A 126 -12.63 -9.35 -1.95
C GLY A 126 -13.28 -7.98 -1.89
N LYS A 127 -14.08 -7.66 -0.86
CA LYS A 127 -14.69 -6.34 -0.66
C LYS A 127 -14.41 -5.82 0.74
N TYR A 128 -13.92 -4.59 0.81
CA TYR A 128 -13.49 -3.96 2.04
C TYR A 128 -14.00 -2.52 2.12
N THR A 129 -14.30 -2.08 3.33
CA THR A 129 -14.48 -0.66 3.67
C THR A 129 -13.31 -0.23 4.54
N VAL A 130 -12.58 0.77 4.10
CA VAL A 130 -11.56 1.47 4.87
C VAL A 130 -12.19 2.65 5.58
N HIS A 131 -11.99 2.74 6.88
CA HIS A 131 -12.52 3.77 7.75
C HIS A 131 -11.41 4.74 8.15
N LEU A 132 -11.61 6.03 7.88
CA LEU A 132 -10.64 7.10 8.12
C LEU A 132 -11.24 8.17 9.06
N PRO A 133 -11.20 7.95 10.39
CA PRO A 133 -11.87 8.84 11.33
C PRO A 133 -11.32 10.27 11.31
N GLY A 134 -12.23 11.23 11.44
CA GLY A 134 -11.96 12.68 11.42
C GLY A 134 -11.71 13.29 10.03
N LEU A 135 -11.58 12.49 8.97
CA LEU A 135 -11.42 12.99 7.60
C LEU A 135 -12.77 13.25 6.92
N VAL A 136 -13.48 14.27 7.38
CA VAL A 136 -14.88 14.52 7.01
C VAL A 136 -15.09 15.39 5.77
N ARG A 137 -14.04 15.94 5.15
CA ARG A 137 -14.26 16.80 3.98
C ARG A 137 -14.56 15.97 2.74
N PRO A 138 -15.56 16.36 1.93
CA PRO A 138 -15.78 15.74 0.63
C PRO A 138 -14.56 15.86 -0.29
N GLY A 139 -14.44 14.91 -1.23
CA GLY A 139 -13.37 14.91 -2.23
C GLY A 139 -12.18 14.03 -1.85
N GLY A 140 -10.98 14.44 -2.25
CA GLY A 140 -9.74 13.68 -2.04
C GLY A 140 -9.44 12.65 -3.13
N ASN A 141 -8.33 11.95 -2.93
CA ASN A 141 -7.74 11.02 -3.88
C ASN A 141 -7.34 9.73 -3.15
N PRO A 142 -8.22 8.71 -3.12
CA PRO A 142 -7.86 7.39 -2.65
C PRO A 142 -7.07 6.65 -3.73
N GLN A 143 -6.01 5.97 -3.31
CA GLN A 143 -5.18 5.10 -4.13
C GLN A 143 -5.01 3.78 -3.40
N VAL A 144 -5.15 2.68 -4.13
CA VAL A 144 -4.97 1.34 -3.59
C VAL A 144 -4.07 0.54 -4.52
N SER A 145 -3.31 -0.38 -3.95
CA SER A 145 -2.52 -1.35 -4.70
C SER A 145 -2.49 -2.66 -3.92
N ALA A 146 -2.62 -3.78 -4.61
CA ALA A 146 -2.48 -5.08 -3.97
C ALA A 146 -1.08 -5.24 -3.36
N TYR A 147 -0.99 -5.99 -2.27
CA TYR A 147 0.24 -6.28 -1.56
C TYR A 147 0.47 -7.79 -1.53
N ASN A 148 1.68 -8.24 -1.88
CA ASN A 148 2.09 -9.64 -1.81
C ASN A 148 1.07 -10.64 -2.43
N PHE A 149 0.42 -10.26 -3.53
CA PHE A 149 -0.62 -11.06 -4.15
C PHE A 149 -0.69 -10.82 -5.67
N THR A 150 -1.23 -11.77 -6.42
CA THR A 150 -1.50 -11.64 -7.87
C THR A 150 -2.85 -10.95 -8.16
N ALA A 151 -3.48 -10.40 -7.13
CA ALA A 151 -4.76 -9.72 -7.22
C ALA A 151 -4.58 -8.30 -7.75
N THR A 152 -5.63 -7.78 -8.36
CA THR A 152 -5.76 -6.35 -8.62
C THR A 152 -6.79 -5.79 -7.67
N CYS A 153 -6.39 -4.79 -6.88
CA CYS A 153 -7.31 -4.06 -6.00
C CYS A 153 -7.60 -2.68 -6.60
N GLY A 154 -8.84 -2.20 -6.45
CA GLY A 154 -9.30 -0.92 -6.95
C GLY A 154 -10.29 -0.26 -5.99
N VAL A 155 -10.34 1.07 -6.01
CA VAL A 155 -11.33 1.85 -5.26
C VAL A 155 -12.60 1.96 -6.10
N THR A 156 -13.74 1.65 -5.49
CA THR A 156 -15.06 1.71 -6.16
C THR A 156 -15.89 2.91 -5.73
N GLY A 157 -15.61 3.48 -4.56
CA GLY A 157 -16.28 4.67 -4.06
C GLY A 157 -15.59 5.20 -2.82
N TRP A 158 -15.77 6.49 -2.55
CA TRP A 158 -15.37 7.12 -1.31
C TRP A 158 -16.28 8.29 -0.99
N ARG A 159 -16.60 8.48 0.28
CA ARG A 159 -17.43 9.59 0.75
C ARG A 159 -17.23 9.84 2.24
N PRO A 160 -17.46 11.06 2.72
CA PRO A 160 -17.63 11.29 4.14
C PRO A 160 -18.92 10.63 4.65
N VAL A 161 -18.85 10.04 5.83
CA VAL A 161 -19.97 9.45 6.56
C VAL A 161 -19.83 9.89 8.01
N GLU A 162 -20.81 10.66 8.50
CA GLU A 162 -20.80 11.21 9.86
C GLU A 162 -19.47 11.89 10.22
N HIS A 163 -18.63 11.24 11.03
CA HIS A 163 -17.37 11.74 11.56
C HIS A 163 -16.12 11.12 10.91
N GLU A 164 -16.26 10.46 9.75
CA GLU A 164 -15.14 9.82 9.05
C GLU A 164 -15.25 9.89 7.52
N HIS A 165 -14.17 9.47 6.84
CA HIS A 165 -14.23 9.09 5.43
C HIS A 165 -14.32 7.57 5.31
N GLN A 166 -15.25 7.08 4.50
CA GLN A 166 -15.31 5.67 4.13
C GLN A 166 -14.85 5.49 2.69
N VAL A 167 -14.02 4.48 2.45
CA VAL A 167 -13.50 4.15 1.12
C VAL A 167 -13.74 2.67 0.83
N GLU A 168 -14.41 2.41 -0.28
CA GLU A 168 -14.79 1.07 -0.71
C GLU A 168 -13.72 0.51 -1.66
N VAL A 169 -13.11 -0.61 -1.27
CA VAL A 169 -12.06 -1.30 -2.02
C VAL A 169 -12.59 -2.66 -2.47
N VAL A 170 -12.29 -3.01 -3.73
CA VAL A 170 -12.53 -4.35 -4.28
C VAL A 170 -11.23 -4.96 -4.76
N CYS A 171 -11.02 -6.24 -4.50
CA CYS A 171 -9.88 -7.02 -4.96
C CYS A 171 -10.36 -8.19 -5.82
N ARG A 172 -9.70 -8.39 -6.96
CA ARG A 172 -10.03 -9.43 -7.94
C ARG A 172 -8.82 -10.27 -8.31
N GLY A 173 -9.04 -11.57 -8.47
CA GLY A 173 -8.05 -12.51 -8.98
C GLY A 173 -7.82 -12.35 -10.49
N ALA A 174 -6.95 -13.21 -11.03
CA ALA A 174 -6.56 -13.19 -12.44
C ALA A 174 -7.74 -13.35 -13.42
N GLN A 175 -8.81 -14.04 -13.01
CA GLN A 175 -10.00 -14.27 -13.83
C GLN A 175 -11.13 -13.28 -13.53
N GLY A 176 -10.88 -12.27 -12.70
CA GLY A 176 -11.87 -11.26 -12.29
C GLY A 176 -12.79 -11.68 -11.14
N ASP A 177 -12.62 -12.89 -10.64
CA ASP A 177 -13.29 -13.42 -9.46
C ASP A 177 -12.92 -12.63 -8.20
N PRO A 178 -13.86 -12.41 -7.25
CA PRO A 178 -13.56 -11.73 -6.00
C PRO A 178 -12.61 -12.58 -5.16
N VAL A 179 -11.53 -11.99 -4.68
CA VAL A 179 -10.52 -12.66 -3.85
C VAL A 179 -10.14 -11.80 -2.67
N ASP A 180 -10.02 -12.42 -1.50
CA ASP A 180 -9.47 -11.75 -0.34
C ASP A 180 -7.97 -11.53 -0.54
N ALA A 181 -7.51 -10.30 -0.41
CA ALA A 181 -6.12 -9.93 -0.66
C ALA A 181 -5.67 -8.81 0.28
N GLN A 182 -4.38 -8.82 0.60
CA GLN A 182 -3.73 -7.71 1.30
C GLN A 182 -3.57 -6.53 0.35
N PHE A 183 -3.61 -5.30 0.88
CA PHE A 183 -3.43 -4.09 0.07
C PHE A 183 -2.76 -2.95 0.84
N ALA A 184 -2.02 -2.12 0.11
CA ALA A 184 -1.56 -0.82 0.57
C ALA A 184 -2.56 0.24 0.12
N PHE A 185 -2.92 1.14 1.04
CA PHE A 185 -3.90 2.19 0.82
C PHE A 185 -3.34 3.56 1.19
N LEU A 186 -3.67 4.56 0.37
CA LEU A 186 -3.34 5.97 0.56
C LEU A 186 -4.57 6.83 0.26
N PHE A 187 -4.84 7.81 1.11
CA PHE A 187 -5.82 8.85 0.86
C PHE A 187 -5.19 10.21 1.13
N ARG A 188 -5.34 11.13 0.17
CA ARG A 188 -4.96 12.54 0.32
C ARG A 188 -6.16 13.41 0.03
N GLN A 189 -6.35 14.45 0.84
CA GLN A 189 -7.51 15.33 0.77
C GLN A 189 -7.12 16.76 0.41
#